data_AF-A0A504HIT6-F1
#
_entry.id   AF-A0A504HIT6-F1
#
_cell.length_a   1.000
_cell.length_b   1.000
_cell.length_c   1.000
_cell.angle_alpha   90.00
_cell.angle_beta   90.00
_cell.angle_gamma   90.00
#
_symmetry.space_group_name_H-M   'P 1'
#
loop_
_entity.id
_entity.type
_entity.pdbx_description
1 polymer ?
#
loop_
_entity_poly.entity_id
_entity_poly.type
_entity_poly.pdbx_seq_one_letter_code
_entity_poly.pdbx_strand_id
1 'polypeptide(L)'
;GWDRVAAIGNVFASPPPDPIRECAKAAHGGAGVLFTYGNYAGDVMNFDMAAELAAMDDIEVRTVLTTDDVASAPRDQRQKRRGVAGNFFVFKAAGAACDRMLSFDECERIARKANDHTFTMGVALSPCSLPQTRRPNFEIGADEMEIGMGIHGEPGIARGKLGTADEITDEMLDKILAEMAPSRGDKVAVLVNSLGSTPLMELYIMNRRVKQRLDDIGVSIHATWVGNYCTSLEMAGASVTLFHLDGELQTMLDHPCDCAMFRAG
;
A
#
# COMPACT_ATOMS: atom_id res chain seq x y z
N GLY A 1 4.62 -23.42 -1.01
CA GLY A 1 5.83 -23.33 -1.85
C GLY A 1 6.41 -21.95 -1.69
N TRP A 2 7.72 -21.78 -1.84
CA TRP A 2 8.41 -20.49 -1.66
C TRP A 2 8.32 -19.63 -2.94
N ASP A 3 7.15 -19.54 -3.55
CA ASP A 3 6.99 -19.02 -4.92
C ASP A 3 6.66 -17.51 -4.94
N ARG A 4 7.14 -16.78 -3.92
CA ARG A 4 6.98 -15.33 -3.78
C ARG A 4 8.34 -14.68 -3.99
N VAL A 5 8.44 -13.88 -5.04
CA VAL A 5 9.66 -13.19 -5.46
C VAL A 5 9.39 -11.69 -5.52
N ALA A 6 10.44 -10.88 -5.35
CA ALA A 6 10.37 -9.44 -5.48
C ALA A 6 11.50 -8.95 -6.39
N ALA A 7 11.15 -8.23 -7.45
CA ALA A 7 12.12 -7.52 -8.27
C ALA A 7 12.46 -6.19 -7.59
N ILE A 8 13.73 -5.97 -7.27
CA ILE A 8 14.20 -4.79 -6.52
C ILE A 8 15.00 -3.89 -7.46
N GLY A 9 14.52 -2.66 -7.64
CA GLY A 9 15.19 -1.63 -8.42
C GLY A 9 16.19 -0.80 -7.60
N ASN A 10 16.68 0.29 -8.20
CA ASN A 10 17.45 1.30 -7.47
C ASN A 10 16.52 2.10 -6.55
N VAL A 11 17.10 2.88 -5.63
CA VAL A 11 16.34 3.77 -4.74
C VAL A 11 15.42 4.70 -5.56
N PHE A 12 14.11 4.57 -5.35
CA PHE A 12 13.02 5.28 -6.05
C PHE A 12 13.06 5.17 -7.57
N ALA A 13 13.52 4.03 -8.09
CA ALA A 13 13.42 3.70 -9.50
C ALA A 13 12.96 2.26 -9.68
N SER A 14 11.95 2.07 -10.55
CA SER A 14 11.49 0.76 -10.98
C SER A 14 12.68 -0.13 -11.40
N PRO A 15 12.67 -1.43 -11.08
CA PRO A 15 13.62 -2.37 -11.68
C PRO A 15 13.44 -2.38 -13.21
N PRO A 16 14.52 -2.65 -13.97
CA PRO A 16 14.41 -2.85 -15.41
C PRO A 16 13.65 -4.16 -15.74
N PRO A 17 13.15 -4.32 -16.98
CA PRO A 17 12.30 -5.47 -17.36
C PRO A 17 12.95 -6.84 -17.18
N ASP A 18 14.24 -6.98 -17.46
CA ASP A 18 14.94 -8.28 -17.43
C ASP A 18 14.91 -8.93 -16.03
N PRO A 19 15.31 -8.26 -14.93
CA PRO A 19 15.13 -8.80 -13.58
C PRO A 19 13.68 -9.18 -13.23
N ILE A 20 12.70 -8.39 -13.68
CA ILE A 20 11.27 -8.67 -13.41
C ILE A 20 10.87 -9.98 -14.11
N ARG A 21 11.29 -10.18 -15.36
CA ARG A 21 11.06 -11.42 -16.12
C ARG A 21 11.74 -12.61 -15.47
N GLU A 22 12.98 -12.48 -15.00
CA GLU A 22 13.66 -13.58 -14.29
C GLU A 22 12.96 -13.93 -12.97
N CYS A 23 12.40 -12.95 -12.26
CA CYS A 23 11.50 -13.21 -11.14
C CYS A 23 10.25 -13.99 -11.60
N ALA A 24 9.60 -13.60 -12.69
CA ALA A 24 8.44 -14.32 -13.22
C ALA A 24 8.77 -15.79 -13.52
N LYS A 25 9.90 -16.06 -14.18
CA LYS A 25 10.38 -17.43 -14.42
C LYS A 25 10.59 -18.22 -13.13
N ALA A 26 11.22 -17.60 -12.13
CA ALA A 26 11.48 -18.24 -10.85
C ALA A 26 10.20 -18.56 -10.06
N ALA A 27 9.16 -17.72 -10.19
CA ALA A 27 7.88 -17.92 -9.52
C ALA A 27 6.90 -18.79 -10.33
N HIS A 28 7.16 -19.04 -11.61
CA HIS A 28 6.23 -19.75 -12.47
C HIS A 28 6.15 -21.25 -12.11
N GLY A 29 5.05 -21.63 -11.46
CA GLY A 29 4.73 -23.02 -11.12
C GLY A 29 3.83 -23.75 -12.13
N GLY A 30 3.65 -23.21 -13.34
CA GLY A 30 2.79 -23.79 -14.39
C GLY A 30 1.35 -23.27 -14.45
N ALA A 31 0.93 -22.40 -13.52
CA ALA A 31 -0.42 -21.85 -13.46
C ALA A 31 -0.54 -20.37 -13.92
N GLY A 32 0.58 -19.76 -14.33
CA GLY A 32 0.71 -18.32 -14.59
C GLY A 32 1.40 -17.58 -13.46
N VAL A 33 1.59 -16.26 -13.62
CA VAL A 33 2.24 -15.37 -12.65
C VAL A 33 1.43 -14.08 -12.50
N LEU A 34 1.09 -13.71 -11.27
CA LEU A 34 0.39 -12.46 -10.97
C LEU A 34 1.40 -11.38 -10.55
N PHE A 35 1.53 -10.32 -11.33
CA PHE A 35 2.24 -9.12 -10.94
C PHE A 35 1.34 -8.21 -10.11
N THR A 36 1.83 -7.81 -8.93
CA THR A 36 1.13 -6.88 -8.03
C THR A 36 2.09 -5.79 -7.56
N TYR A 37 1.83 -4.53 -7.90
CA TYR A 37 2.72 -3.41 -7.58
C TYR A 37 1.97 -2.07 -7.60
N GLY A 38 2.62 -1.02 -7.07
CA GLY A 38 2.10 0.34 -7.00
C GLY A 38 1.93 0.98 -8.38
N ASN A 39 0.84 1.71 -8.59
CA ASN A 39 0.58 2.39 -9.86
C ASN A 39 1.47 3.64 -10.06
N TYR A 40 2.69 3.42 -10.53
CA TYR A 40 3.63 4.46 -10.96
C TYR A 40 4.04 4.23 -12.41
N ALA A 41 4.17 5.31 -13.18
CA ALA A 41 4.42 5.22 -14.62
C ALA A 41 5.68 4.41 -14.98
N GLY A 42 6.75 4.54 -14.19
CA GLY A 42 7.98 3.77 -14.39
C GLY A 42 7.80 2.28 -14.12
N ASP A 43 7.05 1.93 -13.07
CA ASP A 43 6.74 0.52 -12.75
C ASP A 43 5.85 -0.07 -13.84
N VAL A 44 4.77 0.61 -14.22
CA VAL A 44 3.85 0.18 -15.29
C VAL A 44 4.62 -0.13 -16.58
N MET A 45 5.44 0.81 -17.04
CA MET A 45 6.22 0.62 -18.27
C MET A 45 7.15 -0.59 -18.20
N ASN A 46 7.88 -0.78 -17.10
CA ASN A 46 8.86 -1.86 -17.00
C ASN A 46 8.22 -3.22 -16.78
N PHE A 47 7.14 -3.31 -15.98
CA PHE A 47 6.42 -4.55 -15.74
C PHE A 47 5.59 -4.98 -16.95
N ASP A 48 5.03 -4.05 -17.72
CA ASP A 48 4.35 -4.37 -18.98
C ASP A 48 5.34 -4.97 -19.99
N MET A 49 6.52 -4.33 -20.16
CA MET A 49 7.59 -4.89 -20.99
C MET A 49 8.06 -6.27 -20.48
N ALA A 50 8.18 -6.45 -19.16
CA ALA A 50 8.56 -7.73 -18.59
C ALA A 50 7.50 -8.82 -18.83
N ALA A 51 6.21 -8.46 -18.80
CA ALA A 51 5.12 -9.38 -19.13
C ALA A 51 5.17 -9.80 -20.61
N GLU A 52 5.43 -8.87 -21.53
CA GLU A 52 5.64 -9.18 -22.95
C GLU A 52 6.83 -10.15 -23.15
N LEU A 53 7.95 -9.90 -22.47
CA LEU A 53 9.12 -10.77 -22.53
C LEU A 53 8.87 -12.15 -21.90
N ALA A 54 8.09 -12.22 -20.82
CA ALA A 54 7.71 -13.49 -20.18
C ALA A 54 6.76 -14.31 -21.07
N ALA A 55 5.88 -13.66 -21.83
CA ALA A 55 5.02 -14.33 -22.80
C ALA A 55 5.83 -15.00 -23.93
N MET A 56 7.00 -14.47 -24.30
CA MET A 56 7.93 -15.13 -25.23
C MET A 56 8.54 -16.42 -24.65
N ASP A 57 8.48 -16.62 -23.33
CA ASP A 57 8.87 -17.85 -22.64
C ASP A 57 7.67 -18.74 -22.28
N ASP A 58 6.51 -18.53 -22.92
CA ASP A 58 5.25 -19.23 -22.66
C ASP A 58 4.71 -19.07 -21.21
N ILE A 59 5.07 -17.98 -20.52
CA ILE A 59 4.58 -17.67 -19.17
C ILE A 59 3.41 -16.68 -19.27
N GLU A 60 2.21 -17.12 -18.90
CA GLU A 60 1.06 -16.23 -18.76
C GLU A 60 1.26 -15.31 -17.54
N VAL A 61 1.27 -13.99 -17.80
CA VAL A 61 1.36 -12.96 -16.77
C VAL A 61 0.09 -12.12 -16.76
N ARG A 62 -0.41 -11.81 -15.56
CA ARG A 62 -1.48 -10.83 -15.35
C ARG A 62 -1.08 -9.80 -14.32
N THR A 63 -1.63 -8.60 -14.41
CA THR A 63 -1.25 -7.47 -13.56
C THR A 63 -2.42 -6.90 -12.77
N VAL A 64 -2.21 -6.72 -11.47
CA VAL A 64 -3.07 -5.93 -10.59
C VAL A 64 -2.27 -4.75 -10.04
N LEU A 65 -2.57 -3.56 -10.58
CA LEU A 65 -2.05 -2.30 -10.09
C LEU A 65 -2.79 -1.90 -8.81
N THR A 66 -2.05 -1.53 -7.78
CA THR A 66 -2.65 -0.99 -6.55
C THR A 66 -2.87 0.51 -6.66
N THR A 67 -4.01 0.97 -6.15
CA THR A 67 -4.54 2.32 -6.35
C THR A 67 -5.21 2.86 -5.08
N ASP A 68 -4.65 2.50 -3.92
CA ASP A 68 -5.23 2.76 -2.59
C ASP A 68 -5.07 4.21 -2.11
N ASP A 69 -4.16 5.00 -2.69
CA ASP A 69 -3.92 6.39 -2.29
C ASP A 69 -5.07 7.33 -2.68
N VAL A 70 -5.93 7.66 -1.72
CA VAL A 70 -7.14 8.45 -1.95
C VAL A 70 -6.86 9.92 -2.29
N ALA A 71 -5.65 10.42 -2.06
CA ALA A 71 -5.27 11.81 -2.37
C ALA A 71 -4.82 11.99 -3.82
N SER A 72 -4.22 10.96 -4.41
CA SER A 72 -3.47 11.10 -5.67
C SER A 72 -4.30 11.35 -6.92
N ALA A 73 -5.59 10.99 -6.91
CA ALA A 73 -6.54 11.30 -7.98
C ALA A 73 -7.99 11.27 -7.44
N PRO A 74 -8.91 12.02 -8.07
CA PRO A 74 -10.32 12.04 -7.65
C PRO A 74 -10.99 10.68 -7.85
N ARG A 75 -12.14 10.49 -7.19
CA ARG A 75 -12.87 9.21 -7.11
C ARG A 75 -13.26 8.63 -8.47
N ASP A 76 -13.66 9.47 -9.42
CA ASP A 76 -14.01 9.08 -10.79
C ASP A 76 -12.79 8.64 -11.62
N GLN A 77 -11.57 8.85 -11.11
CA GLN A 77 -10.30 8.50 -11.74
C GLN A 77 -9.46 7.59 -10.84
N ARG A 78 -10.11 6.74 -10.02
CA ARG A 78 -9.45 5.81 -9.08
C ARG A 78 -8.31 5.01 -9.72
N GLN A 79 -8.46 4.57 -10.96
CA GLN A 79 -7.44 3.82 -11.71
C GLN A 79 -6.13 4.60 -11.95
N LYS A 80 -6.12 5.92 -11.76
CA LYS A 80 -4.93 6.76 -11.86
C LYS A 80 -4.25 7.01 -10.51
N ARG A 81 -4.84 6.52 -9.41
CA ARG A 81 -4.28 6.72 -8.07
C ARG A 81 -3.00 5.92 -7.91
N ARG A 82 -2.07 6.44 -7.10
CA ARG A 82 -0.85 5.77 -6.67
C ARG A 82 -1.20 4.55 -5.80
N GLY A 83 -0.31 3.56 -5.79
CA GLY A 83 -0.37 2.44 -4.86
C GLY A 83 0.67 2.59 -3.77
N VAL A 84 0.26 2.65 -2.50
CA VAL A 84 1.12 3.03 -1.36
C VAL A 84 1.07 1.95 -0.26
N ALA A 85 0.92 2.32 1.02
CA ALA A 85 0.96 1.37 2.13
C ALA A 85 -0.15 0.29 2.08
N GLY A 86 -1.24 0.52 1.36
CA GLY A 86 -2.28 -0.48 1.13
C GLY A 86 -1.83 -1.70 0.34
N ASN A 87 -0.68 -1.62 -0.35
CA ASN A 87 0.02 -2.78 -0.91
C ASN A 87 0.13 -3.92 0.10
N PHE A 88 0.33 -3.61 1.38
CA PHE A 88 0.37 -4.59 2.46
C PHE A 88 -0.84 -5.54 2.44
N PHE A 89 -2.06 -5.00 2.35
CA PHE A 89 -3.29 -5.80 2.36
C PHE A 89 -3.56 -6.48 1.03
N VAL A 90 -3.28 -5.80 -0.09
CA VAL A 90 -3.47 -6.39 -1.43
C VAL A 90 -2.55 -7.58 -1.64
N PHE A 91 -1.26 -7.44 -1.29
CA PHE A 91 -0.29 -8.53 -1.40
C PHE A 91 -0.62 -9.68 -0.45
N LYS A 92 -1.12 -9.37 0.75
CA LYS A 92 -1.58 -10.40 1.69
C LYS A 92 -2.76 -11.19 1.14
N ALA A 93 -3.75 -10.53 0.55
CA ALA A 93 -4.91 -11.18 -0.02
C ALA A 93 -4.56 -12.03 -1.26
N ALA A 94 -3.75 -11.48 -2.18
CA ALA A 94 -3.27 -12.19 -3.35
C ALA A 94 -2.42 -13.42 -2.95
N GLY A 95 -1.48 -13.25 -2.02
CA GLY A 95 -0.65 -14.34 -1.52
C GLY A 95 -1.46 -15.44 -0.85
N ALA A 96 -2.49 -15.08 -0.07
CA ALA A 96 -3.40 -16.06 0.53
C ALA A 96 -4.22 -16.84 -0.51
N ALA A 97 -4.71 -16.17 -1.56
CA ALA A 97 -5.40 -16.82 -2.66
C ALA A 97 -4.50 -17.83 -3.39
N CYS A 98 -3.25 -17.44 -3.68
CA CYS A 98 -2.26 -18.32 -4.30
C CYS A 98 -1.91 -19.52 -3.40
N ASP A 99 -1.66 -19.29 -2.11
CA ASP A 99 -1.31 -20.37 -1.16
C ASP A 99 -2.46 -21.36 -0.93
N ARG A 100 -3.71 -20.88 -1.07
CA ARG A 100 -4.91 -21.73 -1.09
C ARG A 100 -5.12 -22.49 -2.41
N MET A 101 -4.20 -22.35 -3.37
CA MET A 101 -4.26 -23.01 -4.68
C MET A 101 -5.57 -22.72 -5.42
N LEU A 102 -6.10 -21.49 -5.29
CA LEU A 102 -7.23 -21.05 -6.09
C LEU A 102 -6.82 -20.95 -7.57
N SER A 103 -7.80 -20.93 -8.48
CA SER A 103 -7.51 -20.73 -9.90
C SER A 103 -6.85 -19.38 -10.14
N PHE A 104 -6.11 -19.26 -11.24
CA PHE A 104 -5.43 -18.01 -11.58
C PHE A 104 -6.41 -16.82 -11.71
N ASP A 105 -7.59 -17.07 -12.28
CA ASP A 105 -8.70 -16.12 -12.34
C ASP A 105 -9.16 -15.65 -10.95
N GLU A 106 -9.27 -16.56 -9.98
CA GLU A 106 -9.69 -16.22 -8.62
C GLU A 106 -8.61 -15.48 -7.84
N CYS A 107 -7.33 -15.81 -8.05
CA CYS A 107 -6.21 -15.05 -7.49
C CYS A 107 -6.22 -13.60 -7.97
N GLU A 108 -6.42 -13.38 -9.27
CA GLU A 108 -6.55 -12.04 -9.84
C GLU A 108 -7.80 -11.33 -9.30
N ARG A 109 -8.96 -12.00 -9.29
CA ARG A 109 -10.22 -11.42 -8.79
C ARG A 109 -10.11 -10.97 -7.35
N ILE A 110 -9.51 -11.80 -6.48
CA ILE A 110 -9.33 -11.48 -5.06
C ILE A 110 -8.35 -10.32 -4.88
N ALA A 111 -7.24 -10.29 -5.63
CA ALA A 111 -6.30 -9.18 -5.59
C ALA A 111 -6.96 -7.85 -6.01
N ARG A 112 -7.75 -7.85 -7.09
CA ARG A 112 -8.52 -6.67 -7.54
C ARG A 112 -9.53 -6.23 -6.49
N LYS A 113 -10.30 -7.17 -5.92
CA LYS A 113 -11.25 -6.89 -4.84
C LYS A 113 -10.57 -6.31 -3.61
N ALA A 114 -9.42 -6.86 -3.22
CA ALA A 114 -8.65 -6.33 -2.10
C ALA A 114 -8.21 -4.89 -2.36
N ASN A 115 -7.71 -4.61 -3.56
CA ASN A 115 -7.38 -3.24 -3.97
C ASN A 115 -8.59 -2.31 -3.93
N ASP A 116 -9.75 -2.78 -4.40
CA ASP A 116 -10.99 -2.01 -4.40
C ASP A 116 -11.51 -1.68 -2.99
N HIS A 117 -11.10 -2.45 -1.99
CA HIS A 117 -11.48 -2.30 -0.58
C HIS A 117 -10.40 -1.67 0.30
N THR A 118 -9.29 -1.21 -0.28
CA THR A 118 -8.17 -0.62 0.46
C THR A 118 -8.07 0.88 0.20
N PHE A 119 -7.94 1.67 1.26
CA PHE A 119 -7.95 3.13 1.21
C PHE A 119 -6.87 3.70 2.13
N THR A 120 -5.96 4.50 1.57
CA THR A 120 -4.80 5.04 2.28
C THR A 120 -4.70 6.55 2.12
N MET A 121 -4.31 7.21 3.20
CA MET A 121 -3.87 8.61 3.20
C MET A 121 -2.59 8.74 4.02
N GLY A 122 -1.67 9.59 3.55
CA GLY A 122 -0.39 9.86 4.21
C GLY A 122 -0.21 11.33 4.58
N VAL A 123 0.75 11.59 5.47
CA VAL A 123 1.26 12.92 5.82
C VAL A 123 2.77 12.87 5.93
N ALA A 124 3.45 13.85 5.35
CA ALA A 124 4.88 14.05 5.47
C ALA A 124 5.19 15.30 6.31
N LEU A 125 6.19 15.17 7.18
CA LEU A 125 6.68 16.21 8.09
C LEU A 125 8.11 16.64 7.77
N SER A 126 8.89 15.76 7.14
CA SER A 126 10.24 16.05 6.66
C SER A 126 10.48 15.33 5.34
N PRO A 127 11.44 15.79 4.53
CA PRO A 127 11.85 15.05 3.35
C PRO A 127 12.73 13.85 3.72
N CYS A 128 13.06 13.05 2.71
CA CYS A 128 14.15 12.07 2.78
C CYS A 128 15.30 12.48 1.85
N SER A 129 16.51 12.02 2.16
CA SER A 129 17.73 12.32 1.42
C SER A 129 17.97 11.27 0.36
N LEU A 130 18.05 11.68 -0.90
CA LEU A 130 18.36 10.75 -1.99
C LEU A 130 19.87 10.44 -1.99
N PRO A 131 20.29 9.16 -1.89
CA PRO A 131 21.71 8.81 -1.86
C PRO A 131 22.49 9.28 -3.09
N GLN A 132 21.83 9.29 -4.26
CA GLN A 132 22.46 9.67 -5.54
C GLN A 132 22.77 11.15 -5.62
N THR A 133 21.85 12.01 -5.13
CA THR A 133 22.00 13.47 -5.22
C THR A 133 22.57 14.07 -3.94
N ARG A 134 22.51 13.33 -2.82
CA ARG A 134 22.82 13.77 -1.46
C ARG A 134 22.05 15.02 -1.04
N ARG A 135 20.81 15.13 -1.51
CA ARG A 135 19.91 16.25 -1.25
C ARG A 135 18.53 15.73 -0.84
N PRO A 136 17.76 16.53 -0.08
CA PRO A 136 16.34 16.28 0.13
C PRO A 136 15.59 16.11 -1.20
N ASN A 137 14.60 15.23 -1.25
CA ASN A 137 13.74 15.03 -2.42
C ASN A 137 12.69 16.15 -2.61
N PHE A 138 12.35 16.89 -1.55
CA PHE A 138 11.54 18.11 -1.58
C PHE A 138 11.90 19.04 -0.39
N GLU A 139 11.28 20.21 -0.33
CA GLU A 139 11.48 21.20 0.73
C GLU A 139 10.20 21.40 1.56
N ILE A 140 10.31 21.30 2.89
CA ILE A 140 9.23 21.57 3.85
C ILE A 140 9.77 22.32 5.07
N GLY A 141 9.01 23.31 5.56
CA GLY A 141 9.37 24.09 6.74
C GLY A 141 9.30 23.27 8.03
N ALA A 142 10.04 23.69 9.06
CA ALA A 142 10.11 22.97 10.34
C ALA A 142 8.78 22.94 11.11
N ASP A 143 7.86 23.86 10.82
CA ASP A 143 6.50 23.92 11.39
C ASP A 143 5.42 23.62 10.34
N GLU A 144 5.78 22.95 9.25
CA GLU A 144 4.88 22.59 8.17
C GLU A 144 4.67 21.08 8.07
N MET A 145 3.54 20.70 7.48
CA MET A 145 3.21 19.34 7.10
C MET A 145 2.56 19.33 5.72
N GLU A 146 2.62 18.19 5.03
CA GLU A 146 2.00 18.02 3.73
C GLU A 146 1.22 16.71 3.67
N ILE A 147 -0.10 16.83 3.47
CA ILE A 147 -1.06 15.74 3.47
C ILE A 147 -1.27 15.23 2.05
N GLY A 148 -1.30 13.91 1.91
CA GLY A 148 -1.45 13.21 0.64
C GLY A 148 -0.16 13.14 -0.16
N MET A 149 1.00 13.37 0.45
CA MET A 149 2.28 13.19 -0.23
C MET A 149 2.52 11.73 -0.62
N GLY A 150 3.07 11.51 -1.81
CA GLY A 150 3.45 10.17 -2.26
C GLY A 150 4.73 9.66 -1.61
N ILE A 151 4.95 8.34 -1.69
CA ILE A 151 6.11 7.67 -1.07
C ILE A 151 7.45 8.00 -1.73
N HIS A 152 7.49 8.73 -2.84
CA HIS A 152 8.73 9.22 -3.46
C HIS A 152 8.90 10.74 -3.30
N GLY A 153 8.00 11.41 -2.56
CA GLY A 153 7.97 12.86 -2.40
C GLY A 153 7.15 13.58 -3.46
N GLU A 154 6.26 12.87 -4.17
CA GLU A 154 5.32 13.52 -5.08
C GLU A 154 4.36 14.42 -4.30
N PRO A 155 4.07 15.64 -4.79
CA PRO A 155 3.27 16.62 -4.06
C PRO A 155 1.94 16.06 -3.53
N GLY A 156 1.58 16.51 -2.34
CA GLY A 156 0.30 16.24 -1.71
C GLY A 156 -0.83 17.13 -2.21
N ILE A 157 -1.97 17.01 -1.55
CA ILE A 157 -3.17 17.80 -1.86
C ILE A 157 -3.28 19.06 -1.00
N ALA A 158 -2.58 19.11 0.13
CA ALA A 158 -2.61 20.21 1.06
C ALA A 158 -1.29 20.33 1.81
N ARG A 159 -0.75 21.55 1.87
CA ARG A 159 0.40 21.92 2.70
C ARG A 159 -0.04 23.00 3.67
N GLY A 160 0.38 22.88 4.92
CA GLY A 160 -0.03 23.81 5.97
C GLY A 160 0.82 23.70 7.22
N LYS A 161 0.44 24.47 8.24
CA LYS A 161 1.06 24.39 9.57
C LYS A 161 0.88 23.00 10.17
N LEU A 162 1.91 22.52 10.86
CA LEU A 162 1.86 21.27 11.61
C LEU A 162 0.76 21.33 12.66
N GLY A 163 -0.23 20.45 12.53
CA GLY A 163 -1.29 20.24 13.50
C GLY A 163 -0.87 19.29 14.62
N THR A 164 -1.78 19.08 15.57
CA THR A 164 -1.64 17.97 16.53
C THR A 164 -1.84 16.63 15.83
N ALA A 165 -1.33 15.54 16.40
CA ALA A 165 -1.51 14.20 15.86
C ALA A 165 -3.00 13.81 15.70
N ASP A 166 -3.88 14.31 16.58
CA ASP A 166 -5.32 14.06 16.49
C ASP A 166 -5.95 14.80 15.30
N GLU A 167 -5.65 16.08 15.11
CA GLU A 167 -6.14 16.88 13.98
C GLU A 167 -5.67 16.29 12.64
N ILE A 168 -4.40 15.89 12.56
CA ILE A 168 -3.84 15.28 11.36
C ILE A 168 -4.50 13.94 11.05
N THR A 169 -4.68 13.10 12.08
CA THR A 169 -5.37 11.81 11.92
C THR A 169 -6.82 12.01 11.50
N ASP A 170 -7.48 13.04 12.02
CA ASP A 170 -8.85 13.38 11.67
C ASP A 170 -8.98 13.78 10.21
N GLU A 171 -8.11 14.65 9.72
CA GLU A 171 -8.13 15.10 8.32
C GLU A 171 -7.87 13.93 7.35
N MET A 172 -6.93 13.04 7.68
CA MET A 172 -6.67 11.85 6.88
C MET A 172 -7.88 10.90 6.85
N LEU A 173 -8.50 10.66 8.01
CA LEU A 173 -9.67 9.79 8.11
C LEU A 173 -10.89 10.38 7.44
N ASP A 174 -11.10 11.70 7.46
CA ASP A 174 -12.22 12.33 6.76
C ASP A 174 -12.21 11.99 5.27
N LYS A 175 -11.02 12.00 4.63
CA LYS A 175 -10.86 11.63 3.23
C LYS A 175 -11.05 10.13 3.00
N ILE A 176 -10.44 9.30 3.84
CA ILE A 176 -10.58 7.84 3.74
C ILE A 176 -12.04 7.42 3.90
N LEU A 177 -12.75 7.94 4.91
CA LEU A 177 -14.14 7.60 5.21
C LEU A 177 -15.11 8.13 4.15
N ALA A 178 -14.83 9.31 3.56
CA ALA A 178 -15.60 9.83 2.43
C ALA A 178 -15.48 8.93 1.17
N GLU A 179 -14.30 8.35 0.96
CA GLU A 179 -14.05 7.41 -0.14
C GLU A 179 -14.66 6.03 0.13
N MET A 180 -14.40 5.46 1.31
CA MET A 180 -14.83 4.12 1.73
C MET A 180 -16.34 4.04 1.97
N ALA A 181 -16.96 5.13 2.44
CA ALA A 181 -18.38 5.25 2.77
C ALA A 181 -18.93 4.07 3.62
N PRO A 182 -18.34 3.78 4.79
CA PRO A 182 -18.75 2.64 5.60
C PRO A 182 -20.12 2.84 6.26
N SER A 183 -20.74 1.72 6.59
CA SER A 183 -21.97 1.62 7.39
C SER A 183 -21.67 1.19 8.82
N ARG A 184 -22.55 1.55 9.75
CA ARG A 184 -22.49 1.05 11.13
C ARG A 184 -22.57 -0.48 11.14
N GLY A 185 -21.67 -1.13 11.85
CA GLY A 185 -21.54 -2.59 11.91
C GLY A 185 -20.50 -3.16 10.95
N ASP A 186 -19.98 -2.35 10.02
CA ASP A 186 -18.89 -2.76 9.14
C ASP A 186 -17.62 -3.07 9.96
N LYS A 187 -16.71 -3.79 9.31
CA LYS A 187 -15.47 -4.25 9.91
C LYS A 187 -14.28 -3.86 9.03
N VAL A 188 -13.21 -3.37 9.64
CA VAL A 188 -11.99 -2.98 8.93
C VAL A 188 -10.76 -3.62 9.55
N ALA A 189 -9.72 -3.80 8.75
CA ALA A 189 -8.35 -3.91 9.22
C ALA A 189 -7.65 -2.56 9.10
N VAL A 190 -6.77 -2.26 10.05
CA VAL A 190 -6.09 -0.96 10.14
C VAL A 190 -4.59 -1.15 10.02
N LEU A 191 -3.94 -0.33 9.22
CA LEU A 191 -2.49 -0.16 9.22
C LEU A 191 -2.15 1.30 9.52
N VAL A 192 -1.38 1.54 10.58
CA VAL A 192 -0.76 2.83 10.90
C VAL A 192 0.73 2.70 10.61
N ASN A 193 1.15 3.25 9.48
CA ASN A 193 2.46 3.02 8.89
C ASN A 193 3.37 4.23 9.06
N SER A 194 4.63 4.01 9.44
CA SER A 194 5.69 5.01 9.37
C SER A 194 6.19 5.16 7.94
N LEU A 195 6.42 6.40 7.51
CA LEU A 195 7.17 6.67 6.29
C LEU A 195 8.69 6.55 6.47
N GLY A 196 9.17 6.26 7.69
CA GLY A 196 10.60 6.03 7.92
C GLY A 196 10.99 6.33 9.36
N SER A 197 11.15 7.62 9.66
CA SER A 197 11.73 8.09 10.92
C SER A 197 10.72 8.46 12.01
N THR A 198 9.41 8.36 11.74
CA THR A 198 8.39 8.59 12.77
C THR A 198 8.45 7.49 13.85
N PRO A 199 8.66 7.84 15.13
CA PRO A 199 8.76 6.88 16.21
C PRO A 199 7.48 6.07 16.42
N LEU A 200 7.63 4.81 16.85
CA LEU A 200 6.51 3.91 17.13
C LEU A 200 5.50 4.50 18.14
N MET A 201 5.99 5.26 19.14
CA MET A 201 5.11 5.90 20.13
C MET A 201 4.17 6.93 19.50
N GLU A 202 4.61 7.67 18.47
CA GLU A 202 3.78 8.65 17.77
C GLU A 202 2.73 7.96 16.91
N LEU A 203 3.10 6.85 16.26
CA LEU A 203 2.13 6.01 15.54
C LEU A 203 1.04 5.46 16.47
N TYR A 204 1.37 5.11 17.71
CA TYR A 204 0.36 4.68 18.69
C TYR A 204 -0.56 5.81 19.15
N ILE A 205 -0.08 7.06 19.18
CA ILE A 205 -0.94 8.25 19.41
C ILE A 205 -1.95 8.38 18.28
N MET A 206 -1.50 8.26 17.02
CA MET A 206 -2.40 8.30 15.86
C MET A 206 -3.37 7.11 15.88
N ASN A 207 -2.89 5.90 16.17
CA ASN A 207 -3.72 4.70 16.25
C ASN A 207 -4.84 4.81 17.30
N ARG A 208 -4.56 5.44 18.46
CA ARG A 208 -5.58 5.76 19.46
C ARG A 208 -6.69 6.60 18.83
N ARG A 209 -6.34 7.63 18.05
CA ARG A 209 -7.32 8.50 17.40
C ARG A 209 -8.09 7.76 16.31
N VAL A 210 -7.43 6.92 15.51
CA VAL A 210 -8.09 6.04 14.53
C VAL A 210 -9.16 5.19 15.20
N LYS A 211 -8.83 4.54 16.32
CA LYS A 211 -9.80 3.72 17.06
C LYS A 211 -11.00 4.54 17.54
N GLN A 212 -10.78 5.71 18.14
CA GLN A 212 -11.88 6.58 18.58
C GLN A 212 -12.82 6.94 17.43
N ARG A 213 -12.25 7.39 16.30
CA ARG A 213 -13.03 7.80 15.13
C ARG A 213 -13.86 6.66 14.52
N LEU A 214 -13.33 5.44 14.50
CA LEU A 214 -14.06 4.25 14.03
C LEU A 214 -15.15 3.81 15.02
N ASP A 215 -14.87 3.84 16.32
CA ASP A 215 -15.86 3.52 17.37
C ASP A 215 -17.07 4.49 17.31
N ASP A 216 -16.83 5.79 17.10
CA ASP A 216 -17.87 6.83 17.03
C ASP A 216 -18.90 6.56 15.91
N ILE A 217 -18.42 6.07 14.76
CA ILE A 217 -19.28 5.69 13.63
C ILE A 217 -19.78 4.24 13.70
N GLY A 218 -19.35 3.47 14.70
CA GLY A 218 -19.74 2.09 14.92
C GLY A 218 -19.13 1.11 13.92
N VAL A 219 -17.92 1.38 13.44
CA VAL A 219 -17.12 0.47 12.60
C VAL A 219 -16.14 -0.29 13.50
N SER A 220 -16.16 -1.61 13.43
CA SER A 220 -15.31 -2.47 14.26
C SER A 220 -13.93 -2.71 13.63
N ILE A 221 -12.90 -2.81 14.46
CA ILE A 221 -11.54 -3.13 14.01
C ILE A 221 -11.31 -4.63 14.22
N HIS A 222 -11.02 -5.35 13.14
CA HIS A 222 -10.65 -6.77 13.17
C HIS A 222 -9.23 -6.98 13.71
N ALA A 223 -8.29 -6.22 13.14
CA ALA A 223 -6.87 -6.29 13.45
C ALA A 223 -6.19 -4.95 13.14
N THR A 224 -5.09 -4.68 13.83
CA THR A 224 -4.31 -3.46 13.67
C THR A 224 -2.83 -3.79 13.57
N TRP A 225 -2.17 -3.16 12.59
CA TRP A 225 -0.72 -3.16 12.45
C TRP A 225 -0.19 -1.73 12.63
N VAL A 226 0.86 -1.59 13.43
CA VAL A 226 1.51 -0.30 13.70
C VAL A 226 3.02 -0.47 13.52
N GLY A 227 3.65 0.31 12.65
CA GLY A 227 5.10 0.23 12.42
C GLY A 227 5.55 0.57 11.00
N ASN A 228 6.69 0.03 10.58
CA ASN A 228 7.32 0.36 9.30
C ASN A 228 7.04 -0.76 8.29
N TYR A 229 6.00 -0.58 7.45
CA TYR A 229 5.58 -1.57 6.46
C TYR A 229 5.80 -1.09 5.02
N CYS A 230 5.62 0.21 4.76
CA CYS A 230 5.86 0.86 3.47
C CYS A 230 6.51 2.22 3.74
N THR A 231 7.84 2.28 3.65
CA THR A 231 8.62 3.47 4.01
C THR A 231 9.08 4.27 2.78
N SER A 232 9.51 5.50 3.02
CA SER A 232 10.19 6.41 2.11
C SER A 232 11.52 6.82 2.76
N LEU A 233 12.48 5.88 2.79
CA LEU A 233 13.79 6.07 3.44
C LEU A 233 13.63 6.58 4.89
N GLU A 234 14.25 7.72 5.23
CA GLU A 234 14.19 8.36 6.54
C GLU A 234 13.10 9.45 6.67
N MET A 235 12.17 9.56 5.72
CA MET A 235 11.08 10.55 5.77
C MET A 235 10.34 10.47 7.11
N ALA A 236 10.22 11.61 7.80
CA ALA A 236 9.33 11.74 8.95
C ALA A 236 7.91 11.95 8.43
N GLY A 237 6.99 11.10 8.85
CA GLY A 237 5.63 11.07 8.38
C GLY A 237 4.96 9.73 8.66
N ALA A 238 3.66 9.68 8.45
CA ALA A 238 2.87 8.49 8.67
C ALA A 238 1.77 8.36 7.63
N SER A 239 1.25 7.15 7.46
CA SER A 239 0.02 6.90 6.72
C SER A 239 -0.95 6.04 7.52
N VAL A 240 -2.23 6.23 7.25
CA VAL A 240 -3.31 5.37 7.75
C VAL A 240 -3.94 4.69 6.55
N THR A 241 -4.03 3.36 6.62
CA THR A 241 -4.77 2.55 5.68
C THR A 241 -5.92 1.86 6.38
N LEU A 242 -7.12 1.95 5.79
CA LEU A 242 -8.26 1.12 6.14
C LEU A 242 -8.50 0.09 5.03
N PHE A 243 -8.58 -1.17 5.43
CA PHE A 243 -8.96 -2.27 4.56
C PHE A 243 -10.36 -2.75 4.95
N HIS A 244 -11.35 -2.45 4.11
CA HIS A 244 -12.75 -2.74 4.38
C HIS A 244 -13.05 -4.22 4.17
N LEU A 245 -13.36 -4.93 5.27
CA LEU A 245 -13.51 -6.37 5.27
C LEU A 245 -14.96 -6.79 5.04
N ASP A 246 -15.13 -7.67 4.07
CA ASP A 246 -16.25 -8.61 4.06
C ASP A 246 -15.78 -10.00 4.54
N GLY A 247 -16.67 -10.99 4.50
CA GLY A 247 -16.35 -12.35 4.92
C GLY A 247 -15.22 -12.99 4.10
N GLU A 248 -15.14 -12.70 2.80
CA GLU A 248 -14.10 -13.27 1.92
C GLU A 248 -12.73 -12.65 2.24
N LEU A 249 -12.64 -11.33 2.25
CA LEU A 249 -11.38 -10.61 2.52
C LEU A 249 -10.88 -10.86 3.94
N GLN A 250 -11.77 -10.99 4.93
CA GLN A 250 -11.37 -11.36 6.28
C GLN A 250 -10.68 -12.75 6.27
N THR A 251 -11.23 -13.73 5.56
CA THR A 251 -10.60 -15.06 5.49
C THR A 251 -9.25 -15.05 4.77
N MET A 252 -9.05 -14.15 3.80
CA MET A 252 -7.76 -13.97 3.12
C MET A 252 -6.74 -13.30 4.04
N LEU A 253 -7.17 -12.30 4.82
CA LEU A 253 -6.33 -11.63 5.81
C LEU A 253 -5.89 -12.60 6.91
N ASP A 254 -6.81 -13.42 7.42
CA ASP A 254 -6.60 -14.38 8.50
C ASP A 254 -5.80 -15.63 8.07
N HIS A 255 -5.63 -15.85 6.76
CA HIS A 255 -4.83 -16.98 6.27
C HIS A 255 -3.38 -16.88 6.75
N PRO A 256 -2.73 -17.97 7.19
CA PRO A 256 -1.36 -17.91 7.67
C PRO A 256 -0.39 -17.30 6.66
N CYS A 257 0.60 -16.57 7.16
CA CYS A 257 1.69 -16.02 6.37
C CYS A 257 2.96 -16.03 7.20
N ASP A 258 4.05 -16.55 6.62
CA ASP A 258 5.39 -16.39 7.15
C ASP A 258 6.25 -15.71 6.09
N CYS A 259 6.54 -14.43 6.30
CA CYS A 259 7.58 -13.72 5.55
C CYS A 259 8.42 -12.88 6.53
N ALA A 260 9.59 -12.43 6.07
CA ALA A 260 10.60 -11.81 6.93
C ALA A 260 10.06 -10.62 7.75
N MET A 261 9.13 -9.85 7.18
CA MET A 261 8.60 -8.61 7.76
C MET A 261 7.14 -8.71 8.19
N PHE A 262 6.49 -9.88 8.02
CA PHE A 262 5.11 -10.08 8.44
C PHE A 262 4.82 -11.56 8.73
N ARG A 263 4.34 -11.83 9.95
CA ARG A 263 3.87 -13.15 10.36
C ARG A 263 2.45 -13.04 10.91
N ALA A 264 1.58 -13.93 10.46
CA ALA A 264 0.21 -14.06 10.94
C ALA A 264 -0.26 -15.51 10.83
N GLY A 265 -1.19 -15.91 11.70
CA GLY A 265 -1.60 -17.30 11.88
C GLY A 265 -0.73 -18.05 12.89
#